data_AF-A0A965PSW7-F1
#
_entry.id   AF-A0A965PSW7-F1
#
_cell.length_a   1.000
_cell.length_b   1.000
_cell.length_c   1.000
_cell.angle_alpha   90.00
_cell.angle_beta   90.00
_cell.angle_gamma   90.00
#
_symmetry.space_group_name_H-M   'P 1'
#
loop_
_entity.id
_entity.type
_entity.pdbx_description
1 polymer ?
#
loop_
_entity_poly.entity_id
_entity_poly.type
_entity_poly.pdbx_seq_one_letter_code
_entity_poly.pdbx_strand_id
1 'polypeptide(L)'
;MPNTEIRETCGKCGGDGLWKGYGDCYGNRMCGRCKGNGYQIFKFTKQQRDERRAKAAARAERKTQNNLEAFAAENPIVWQWMNEQAEKFEFAASLLEALKKYGRLTEKQLVSATKCAVGWQERKAKWAADRAISNAKAQDVSIVAIETAFGNARESGVKWPKLRLDTFTFSPAGESSKNPGAVYVKEGEQYLGKVLQGKFFKVRECSTEQEERVLAAANDPKSAAIAYGKKFGACSVCNRELSNAESIELGIGPVCAGKFGW
;
A
#
# COMPACT_ATOMS: atom_id res chain seq x y z
N MET A 1 10.03 43.61 -42.56
CA MET A 1 10.80 42.36 -42.62
C MET A 1 10.19 41.53 -43.74
N PRO A 2 10.87 41.32 -44.89
CA PRO A 2 10.33 40.50 -45.97
C PRO A 2 9.97 39.11 -45.44
N ASN A 3 8.86 38.53 -45.92
CA ASN A 3 8.52 37.14 -45.65
C ASN A 3 9.60 36.27 -46.31
N THR A 4 10.69 35.99 -45.59
CA THR A 4 11.72 35.09 -46.08
C THR A 4 11.15 33.69 -46.02
N GLU A 5 10.72 33.19 -47.18
CA GLU A 5 10.29 31.81 -47.34
C GLU A 5 11.47 30.87 -47.08
N ILE A 6 11.40 30.09 -46.00
CA ILE A 6 12.44 29.12 -45.66
C ILE A 6 12.06 27.80 -46.31
N ARG A 7 12.90 27.34 -47.24
CA ARG A 7 12.75 26.03 -47.88
C ARG A 7 13.49 24.97 -47.06
N GLU A 8 12.75 23.99 -46.57
CA GLU A 8 13.31 22.82 -45.89
C GLU A 8 13.03 21.56 -46.72
N THR A 9 13.99 20.65 -46.79
CA THR A 9 13.81 19.36 -47.48
C THR A 9 12.63 18.60 -46.86
N CYS A 10 11.81 17.99 -47.71
CA CYS A 10 10.64 17.28 -47.24
C CYS A 10 11.09 16.00 -46.52
N GLY A 11 10.95 15.97 -45.18
CA GLY A 11 11.32 14.81 -44.37
C GLY A 11 10.54 13.52 -44.65
N LYS A 12 9.48 13.55 -45.49
CA LYS A 12 8.70 12.36 -45.88
C LYS A 12 9.23 11.67 -47.15
N CYS A 13 9.74 12.43 -48.12
CA CYS A 13 10.35 11.86 -49.33
C CYS A 13 11.88 11.95 -49.35
N GLY A 14 12.48 12.70 -48.41
CA GLY A 14 13.92 12.94 -48.34
C GLY A 14 14.43 13.99 -49.33
N GLY A 15 13.55 14.65 -50.10
CA GLY A 15 13.94 15.60 -51.15
C GLY A 15 13.47 15.20 -52.54
N ASP A 16 13.20 13.91 -52.77
CA ASP A 16 12.97 13.37 -54.13
C ASP A 16 11.59 13.70 -54.72
N GLY A 17 10.71 14.34 -53.96
CA GLY A 17 9.34 14.65 -54.41
C GLY A 17 8.41 13.43 -54.56
N LEU A 18 8.94 12.20 -54.46
CA LEU A 18 8.21 10.96 -54.67
C LEU A 18 7.79 10.27 -53.36
N TRP A 19 6.64 9.62 -53.39
CA TRP A 19 6.13 8.75 -52.32
C TRP A 19 6.90 7.42 -52.31
N LYS A 20 7.46 7.06 -51.14
CA LYS A 20 8.24 5.82 -50.93
C LYS A 20 7.53 4.76 -50.08
N GLY A 21 6.23 4.96 -49.77
CA GLY A 21 5.45 3.99 -48.99
C GLY A 21 4.92 2.84 -49.85
N TYR A 22 4.51 1.75 -49.20
CA TYR A 22 3.97 0.55 -49.87
C TYR A 22 2.55 0.82 -50.41
N GLY A 23 2.31 0.55 -51.70
CA GLY A 23 1.04 0.73 -52.39
C GLY A 23 0.99 1.96 -53.29
N ASP A 24 0.97 1.75 -54.61
CA ASP A 24 0.77 2.75 -55.65
C ASP A 24 -0.67 2.73 -56.18
N CYS A 25 -1.67 2.64 -55.29
CA CYS A 25 -3.05 2.34 -55.66
C CYS A 25 -3.78 3.37 -56.55
N TYR A 26 -3.14 4.48 -56.96
CA TYR A 26 -3.74 5.51 -57.82
C TYR A 26 -2.80 6.05 -58.93
N GLY A 27 -1.69 5.39 -59.24
CA GLY A 27 -0.78 5.77 -60.34
C GLY A 27 0.03 7.07 -60.15
N ASN A 28 -0.34 7.94 -59.19
CA ASN A 28 0.41 9.14 -58.86
C ASN A 28 1.39 8.89 -57.69
N ARG A 29 2.69 8.80 -58.01
CA ARG A 29 3.79 8.64 -57.03
C ARG A 29 4.24 9.95 -56.39
N MET A 30 3.53 11.07 -56.54
CA MET A 30 3.90 12.32 -55.89
C MET A 30 3.77 12.23 -54.36
N CYS A 31 4.76 12.75 -53.63
CA CYS A 31 4.71 12.81 -52.17
C CYS A 31 3.59 13.76 -51.73
N GLY A 32 2.55 13.23 -51.09
CA GLY A 32 1.39 14.02 -50.63
C GLY A 32 1.70 15.14 -49.64
N ARG A 33 2.91 15.16 -49.04
CA ARG A 33 3.31 16.19 -48.07
C ARG A 33 3.98 17.41 -48.72
N CYS A 34 4.75 17.24 -49.79
CA CYS A 34 5.34 18.33 -50.57
C CYS A 34 4.65 18.55 -51.92
N LYS A 35 3.66 17.71 -52.27
CA LYS A 35 2.96 17.69 -53.56
C LYS A 35 3.92 17.62 -54.75
N GLY A 36 4.94 16.75 -54.67
CA GLY A 36 5.93 16.58 -55.74
C GLY A 36 7.14 17.53 -55.70
N ASN A 37 7.12 18.60 -54.91
CA ASN A 37 8.17 19.63 -54.96
C ASN A 37 9.51 19.27 -54.29
N GLY A 38 9.58 18.20 -53.50
CA GLY A 38 10.80 17.81 -52.76
C GLY A 38 11.11 18.65 -51.51
N TYR A 39 10.58 19.86 -51.40
CA TYR A 39 10.73 20.74 -50.23
C TYR A 39 9.38 21.25 -49.70
N GLN A 40 9.39 21.77 -48.46
CA GLN A 40 8.27 22.50 -47.86
C GLN A 40 8.71 23.94 -47.59
N ILE A 41 7.82 24.89 -47.85
CA ILE A 41 8.05 26.31 -47.55
C ILE A 41 7.45 26.61 -46.18
N PHE A 42 8.25 27.14 -45.27
CA PHE A 42 7.83 27.57 -43.95
C PHE A 42 8.12 29.05 -43.72
N LYS A 43 7.29 29.68 -42.89
CA LYS A 43 7.46 31.05 -42.42
C LYS A 43 8.48 31.17 -41.27
N PHE A 44 8.78 30.07 -40.58
CA PHE A 44 9.66 30.02 -39.41
C PHE A 44 10.59 28.82 -39.52
N THR A 45 11.79 28.94 -38.94
CA THR A 45 12.76 27.84 -38.89
C THR A 45 12.18 26.65 -38.10
N LYS A 46 12.69 25.43 -38.34
CA LYS A 46 12.34 24.26 -37.53
C LYS A 46 12.48 24.51 -36.02
N GLN A 47 13.59 25.09 -35.58
CA GLN A 47 13.82 25.42 -34.18
C GLN A 47 12.72 26.34 -33.61
N GLN A 48 12.38 27.42 -34.32
CA GLN A 48 11.31 28.33 -33.90
C GLN A 48 9.92 27.66 -33.86
N ARG A 49 9.65 26.73 -34.78
CA ARG A 49 8.40 25.94 -34.78
C ARG A 49 8.36 24.98 -33.59
N ASP A 50 9.47 24.31 -33.29
CA ASP A 50 9.58 23.39 -32.16
C ASP A 50 9.46 24.14 -30.82
N GLU A 51 10.11 25.30 -30.67
CA GLU A 51 9.95 26.18 -29.50
C GLU A 51 8.50 26.66 -29.32
N ARG A 52 7.82 27.02 -30.41
CA ARG A 52 6.39 27.40 -30.37
C ARG A 52 5.49 26.24 -29.96
N ARG A 53 5.76 25.02 -30.45
CA ARG A 53 5.04 23.80 -30.03
C ARG A 53 5.27 23.51 -28.55
N ALA A 54 6.50 23.62 -28.07
CA ALA A 54 6.84 23.44 -26.66
C ALA A 54 6.12 24.46 -25.76
N LYS A 55 6.13 25.75 -26.15
CA LYS A 55 5.38 26.80 -25.43
C LYS A 55 3.87 26.55 -25.43
N ALA A 56 3.31 26.07 -26.54
CA ALA A 56 1.90 25.71 -26.63
C ALA A 56 1.56 24.52 -25.73
N ALA A 57 2.40 23.49 -25.70
CA ALA A 57 2.25 22.33 -24.83
C ALA A 57 2.32 22.73 -23.34
N ALA A 58 3.33 23.51 -22.94
CA ALA A 58 3.47 24.00 -21.57
C ALA A 58 2.27 24.87 -21.14
N ARG A 59 1.72 25.69 -22.05
CA ARG A 59 0.51 26.46 -21.76
C ARG A 59 -0.71 25.57 -21.58
N ALA A 60 -0.83 24.49 -22.36
CA ALA A 60 -1.92 23.53 -22.23
C ALA A 60 -1.83 22.77 -20.89
N GLU A 61 -0.64 22.31 -20.52
CA GLU A 61 -0.38 21.64 -19.24
C GLU A 61 -0.70 22.53 -18.05
N ARG A 62 -0.21 23.78 -18.04
CA ARG A 62 -0.55 24.75 -16.99
C ARG A 62 -2.06 25.01 -16.90
N LYS A 63 -2.76 25.08 -18.05
CA LYS A 63 -4.22 25.23 -18.04
C LYS A 63 -4.89 24.02 -17.39
N THR A 64 -4.44 22.80 -17.69
CA THR A 64 -4.95 21.59 -17.06
C THR A 64 -4.70 21.58 -15.56
N GLN A 65 -3.49 21.92 -15.10
CA GLN A 65 -3.15 22.02 -13.69
C GLN A 65 -4.04 23.04 -12.97
N ASN A 66 -4.15 24.27 -13.50
CA ASN A 66 -5.00 25.31 -12.92
C ASN A 66 -6.48 24.86 -12.82
N ASN A 67 -6.99 24.12 -13.82
CA ASN A 67 -8.36 23.60 -13.77
C ASN A 67 -8.54 22.53 -12.68
N LEU A 68 -7.54 21.67 -12.48
CA LEU A 68 -7.57 20.65 -11.42
C LEU A 68 -7.50 21.31 -10.04
N GLU A 69 -6.65 22.31 -9.86
CA GLU A 69 -6.54 23.08 -8.62
C GLU A 69 -7.82 23.84 -8.31
N ALA A 70 -8.42 24.50 -9.31
CA ALA A 70 -9.71 25.18 -9.17
C ALA A 70 -10.81 24.19 -8.77
N PHE A 71 -10.88 23.03 -9.43
CA PHE A 71 -11.84 22.00 -9.08
C PHE A 71 -11.65 21.47 -7.65
N ALA A 72 -10.40 21.24 -7.23
CA ALA A 72 -10.07 20.77 -5.89
C ALA A 72 -10.47 21.79 -4.81
N ALA A 73 -10.31 23.09 -5.09
CA ALA A 73 -10.72 24.16 -4.20
C ALA A 73 -12.25 24.29 -4.08
N GLU A 74 -12.97 24.15 -5.20
CA GLU A 74 -14.44 24.23 -5.23
C GLU A 74 -15.12 22.99 -4.62
N ASN A 75 -14.55 21.80 -4.83
CA ASN A 75 -15.16 20.52 -4.47
C ASN A 75 -14.20 19.63 -3.68
N PRO A 76 -13.78 20.04 -2.45
CA PRO A 76 -12.74 19.35 -1.71
C PRO A 76 -13.10 17.91 -1.34
N ILE A 77 -14.37 17.66 -0.97
CA ILE A 77 -14.85 16.33 -0.57
C ILE A 77 -14.80 15.35 -1.75
N VAL A 78 -15.28 15.78 -2.92
CA VAL A 78 -15.28 14.96 -4.14
C VAL A 78 -13.86 14.71 -4.62
N TRP A 79 -13.00 15.74 -4.59
CA TRP A 79 -11.59 15.62 -4.93
C TRP A 79 -10.85 14.61 -4.06
N GLN A 80 -11.02 14.69 -2.74
CA GLN A 80 -10.41 13.74 -1.79
C GLN A 80 -10.88 12.32 -2.06
N TRP A 81 -12.21 12.13 -2.19
CA TRP A 81 -12.79 10.81 -2.45
C TRP A 81 -12.26 10.20 -3.76
N MET A 82 -12.21 10.98 -4.84
CA MET A 82 -11.71 10.48 -6.12
C MET A 82 -10.25 10.02 -6.03
N ASN A 83 -9.38 10.79 -5.39
CA ASN A 83 -7.97 10.42 -5.25
C ASN A 83 -7.77 9.18 -4.36
N GLU A 84 -8.48 9.08 -3.22
CA GLU A 84 -8.35 7.92 -2.32
C GLU A 84 -8.99 6.64 -2.89
N GLN A 85 -9.95 6.75 -3.80
CA GLN A 85 -10.72 5.60 -4.31
C GLN A 85 -10.41 5.25 -5.77
N ALA A 86 -9.65 6.05 -6.52
CA ALA A 86 -9.37 5.81 -7.93
C ALA A 86 -8.77 4.42 -8.21
N GLU A 87 -7.92 3.90 -7.32
CA GLU A 87 -7.31 2.58 -7.50
C GLU A 87 -8.31 1.43 -7.35
N LYS A 88 -9.38 1.62 -6.58
CA LYS A 88 -10.30 0.56 -6.16
C LYS A 88 -11.68 0.69 -6.80
N PHE A 89 -12.02 1.88 -7.30
CA PHE A 89 -13.33 2.18 -7.81
C PHE A 89 -13.23 2.84 -9.18
N GLU A 90 -13.59 2.06 -10.21
CA GLU A 90 -13.49 2.46 -11.61
C GLU A 90 -14.24 3.77 -11.91
N PHE A 91 -15.39 4.00 -11.28
CA PHE A 91 -16.12 5.25 -11.45
C PHE A 91 -15.30 6.47 -10.97
N ALA A 92 -14.60 6.37 -9.84
CA ALA A 92 -13.73 7.45 -9.37
C ALA A 92 -12.56 7.70 -10.34
N ALA A 93 -11.94 6.65 -10.86
CA ALA A 93 -10.90 6.77 -11.88
C ALA A 93 -11.41 7.44 -13.15
N SER A 94 -12.60 7.04 -13.63
CA SER A 94 -13.22 7.63 -14.83
C SER A 94 -13.49 9.13 -14.71
N LEU A 95 -13.83 9.60 -13.50
CA LEU A 95 -14.05 11.03 -13.23
C LEU A 95 -12.74 11.83 -13.19
N LEU A 96 -11.65 11.26 -12.65
CA LEU A 96 -10.33 11.89 -12.70
C LEU A 96 -9.83 12.05 -14.15
N GLU A 97 -10.02 11.03 -14.99
CA GLU A 97 -9.66 11.11 -16.40
C GLU A 97 -10.53 12.12 -17.16
N ALA A 98 -11.83 12.18 -16.86
CA ALA A 98 -12.72 13.21 -17.40
C ALA A 98 -12.27 14.63 -16.98
N LEU A 99 -11.82 14.81 -15.75
CA LEU A 99 -11.28 16.08 -15.26
C LEU A 99 -9.97 16.46 -15.96
N LYS A 100 -9.03 15.53 -16.12
CA LYS A 100 -7.78 15.79 -16.86
C LYS A 100 -8.04 16.15 -18.32
N LYS A 101 -9.04 15.52 -18.95
CA LYS A 101 -9.36 15.73 -20.37
C LYS A 101 -10.15 17.00 -20.62
N TYR A 102 -11.17 17.29 -19.81
CA TYR A 102 -12.14 18.36 -20.07
C TYR A 102 -12.02 19.54 -19.10
N GLY A 103 -11.32 19.39 -17.98
CA GLY A 103 -11.14 20.41 -16.95
C GLY A 103 -12.37 20.66 -16.08
N ARG A 104 -13.47 19.91 -16.27
CA ARG A 104 -14.71 20.03 -15.50
C ARG A 104 -15.49 18.72 -15.52
N LEU A 105 -16.37 18.55 -14.55
CA LEU A 105 -17.40 17.51 -14.55
C LEU A 105 -18.75 18.09 -14.96
N THR A 106 -19.61 17.26 -15.55
CA THR A 106 -21.01 17.64 -15.78
C THR A 106 -21.76 17.69 -14.46
N GLU A 107 -22.85 18.46 -14.40
CA GLU A 107 -23.68 18.59 -13.21
C GLU A 107 -24.18 17.22 -12.69
N LYS A 108 -24.63 16.34 -13.59
CA LYS A 108 -25.06 14.97 -13.23
C LYS A 108 -23.92 14.12 -12.65
N GLN A 109 -22.71 14.27 -13.19
CA GLN A 109 -21.52 13.59 -12.67
C GLN A 109 -21.15 14.14 -11.29
N LEU A 110 -21.21 15.46 -11.09
CA LEU A 110 -20.98 16.10 -9.79
C LEU A 110 -21.96 15.61 -8.74
N VAL A 111 -23.27 15.61 -9.02
CA VAL A 111 -24.28 15.12 -8.07
C VAL A 111 -24.02 13.66 -7.68
N SER A 112 -23.69 12.81 -8.65
CA SER A 112 -23.38 11.40 -8.40
C SER A 112 -22.09 11.24 -7.57
N ALA A 113 -21.03 11.98 -7.92
CA ALA A 113 -19.76 11.96 -7.23
C ALA A 113 -19.89 12.45 -5.78
N THR A 114 -20.66 13.51 -5.54
CA THR A 114 -20.95 14.03 -4.20
C THR A 114 -21.66 12.98 -3.33
N LYS A 115 -22.67 12.29 -3.85
CA LYS A 115 -23.35 11.20 -3.11
C LYS A 115 -22.37 10.10 -2.72
N CYS A 116 -21.51 9.68 -3.64
CA CYS A 116 -20.50 8.66 -3.35
C CYS A 116 -19.48 9.14 -2.31
N ALA A 117 -19.02 10.38 -2.42
CA ALA A 117 -18.03 10.96 -1.52
C ALA A 117 -18.57 11.11 -0.09
N VAL A 118 -19.79 11.62 0.07
CA VAL A 118 -20.47 11.74 1.38
C VAL A 118 -20.65 10.36 2.02
N GLY A 119 -21.25 9.41 1.30
CA GLY A 119 -21.45 8.06 1.85
C GLY A 119 -20.13 7.35 2.17
N TRP A 120 -19.05 7.65 1.44
CA TRP A 120 -17.72 7.15 1.76
C TRP A 120 -17.15 7.78 3.04
N GLN A 121 -17.30 9.09 3.24
CA GLN A 121 -16.89 9.75 4.48
C GLN A 121 -17.65 9.20 5.69
N GLU A 122 -18.96 8.99 5.58
CA GLU A 122 -19.79 8.40 6.62
C GLU A 122 -19.31 6.99 7.00
N ARG A 123 -19.05 6.12 6.00
CA ARG A 123 -18.50 4.78 6.24
C ARG A 123 -17.11 4.84 6.87
N LYS A 124 -16.25 5.75 6.42
CA LYS A 124 -14.90 5.94 6.97
C LYS A 124 -14.98 6.38 8.44
N ALA A 125 -15.87 7.31 8.77
CA ALA A 125 -16.11 7.76 10.14
C ALA A 125 -16.66 6.64 11.02
N LYS A 126 -17.64 5.86 10.53
CA LYS A 126 -18.18 4.70 11.23
C LYS A 126 -17.08 3.67 11.53
N TRP A 127 -16.28 3.28 10.54
CA TRP A 127 -15.19 2.34 10.76
C TRP A 127 -14.08 2.87 11.67
N ALA A 128 -13.87 4.20 11.70
CA ALA A 128 -12.95 4.81 12.65
C ALA A 128 -13.49 4.74 14.08
N ALA A 129 -14.79 5.03 14.27
CA ALA A 129 -15.47 4.89 15.55
C ALA A 129 -15.48 3.43 16.05
N ASP A 130 -15.84 2.48 15.18
CA ASP A 130 -15.82 1.05 15.50
C ASP A 130 -14.41 0.58 15.92
N ARG A 131 -13.38 1.05 15.22
CA ARG A 131 -11.98 0.78 15.59
C ARG A 131 -11.60 1.43 16.93
N ALA A 132 -12.02 2.65 17.19
CA ALA A 132 -11.79 3.30 18.49
C ALA A 132 -12.47 2.54 19.63
N ILE A 133 -13.71 2.09 19.43
CA ILE A 133 -14.44 1.25 20.40
C ILE A 133 -13.71 -0.08 20.59
N SER A 134 -13.26 -0.74 19.52
CA SER A 134 -12.51 -1.99 19.61
C SER A 134 -11.19 -1.80 20.35
N ASN A 135 -10.48 -0.70 20.11
CA ASN A 135 -9.23 -0.37 20.80
C ASN A 135 -9.45 -0.05 22.28
N ALA A 136 -10.60 0.55 22.63
CA ALA A 136 -10.98 0.83 24.01
C ALA A 136 -11.46 -0.43 24.76
N LYS A 137 -12.11 -1.37 24.06
CA LYS A 137 -12.51 -2.68 24.62
C LYS A 137 -11.35 -3.65 24.76
N ALA A 138 -10.26 -3.45 24.03
CA ALA A 138 -9.04 -4.22 24.24
C ALA A 138 -8.57 -3.96 25.67
N GLN A 139 -8.57 -5.01 26.51
CA GLN A 139 -8.16 -4.87 27.89
C GLN A 139 -6.72 -4.36 27.98
N ASP A 140 -6.50 -3.33 28.78
CA ASP A 140 -5.18 -2.88 29.23
C ASP A 140 -4.64 -3.90 30.24
N VAL A 141 -4.32 -5.10 29.76
CA VAL A 141 -3.44 -5.99 30.51
C VAL A 141 -2.05 -5.58 30.09
N SER A 142 -1.22 -5.09 31.01
CA SER A 142 0.18 -4.73 30.78
C SER A 142 0.99 -5.96 30.31
N ILE A 143 0.77 -6.40 29.07
CA ILE A 143 1.40 -7.53 28.39
C ILE A 143 2.78 -7.10 27.83
N VAL A 144 3.35 -6.03 28.40
CA VAL A 144 4.69 -5.54 28.06
C VAL A 144 5.73 -6.65 28.29
N ALA A 145 5.49 -7.56 29.22
CA ALA A 145 6.37 -8.69 29.51
C ALA A 145 6.62 -9.59 28.30
N ILE A 146 5.56 -9.93 27.53
CA ILE A 146 5.73 -10.79 26.35
C ILE A 146 6.43 -10.05 25.21
N GLU A 147 6.11 -8.76 25.00
CA GLU A 147 6.75 -7.93 23.97
C GLU A 147 8.23 -7.76 24.28
N THR A 148 8.58 -7.52 25.54
CA THR A 148 9.95 -7.44 26.04
C THR A 148 10.69 -8.75 25.82
N ALA A 149 10.08 -9.89 26.16
CA ALA A 149 10.69 -11.20 25.95
C ALA A 149 11.00 -11.48 24.47
N PHE A 150 10.09 -11.12 23.56
CA PHE A 150 10.32 -11.22 22.11
C PHE A 150 11.35 -10.20 21.59
N GLY A 151 11.43 -9.00 22.21
CA GLY A 151 12.48 -8.02 21.96
C GLY A 151 13.87 -8.57 22.30
N ASN A 152 14.04 -9.08 23.53
CA ASN A 152 15.27 -9.72 24.00
C ASN A 152 15.69 -10.88 23.08
N ALA A 153 14.73 -11.69 22.62
CA ALA A 153 15.02 -12.81 21.72
C ALA A 153 15.52 -12.35 20.35
N ARG A 154 15.00 -11.25 19.82
CA ARG A 154 15.48 -10.65 18.56
C ARG A 154 16.90 -10.09 18.73
N GLU A 155 17.14 -9.37 19.82
CA GLU A 155 18.47 -8.81 20.14
C GLU A 155 19.51 -9.91 20.36
N SER A 156 19.11 -11.03 20.96
CA SER A 156 19.94 -12.23 21.14
C SER A 156 20.19 -13.01 19.83
N GLY A 157 19.73 -12.51 18.68
CA GLY A 157 19.97 -13.11 17.36
C GLY A 157 19.07 -14.31 17.02
N VAL A 158 17.93 -14.49 17.70
CA VAL A 158 16.97 -15.55 17.34
C VAL A 158 16.25 -15.16 16.06
N LYS A 159 16.57 -15.84 14.95
CA LYS A 159 15.98 -15.57 13.62
C LYS A 159 14.45 -15.69 13.59
N TRP A 160 13.89 -16.65 14.33
CA TRP A 160 12.45 -16.94 14.35
C TRP A 160 11.99 -17.26 15.78
N PRO A 161 11.88 -16.25 16.67
CA PRO A 161 11.52 -16.51 18.04
C PRO A 161 10.06 -16.99 18.10
N LYS A 162 9.82 -18.07 18.85
CA LYS A 162 8.50 -18.67 19.06
C LYS A 162 8.41 -19.10 20.51
N LEU A 163 7.25 -18.90 21.13
CA LEU A 163 6.95 -19.35 22.49
C LEU A 163 5.68 -20.20 22.47
N ARG A 164 5.74 -21.37 23.11
CA ARG A 164 4.58 -22.21 23.40
C ARG A 164 4.23 -22.04 24.85
N LEU A 165 3.08 -21.41 25.12
CA LEU A 165 2.60 -21.16 26.46
C LEU A 165 1.22 -21.81 26.57
N ASP A 166 1.08 -22.77 27.47
CA ASP A 166 -0.10 -23.63 27.57
C ASP A 166 -0.40 -24.37 26.24
N THR A 167 -1.59 -24.22 25.64
CA THR A 167 -1.93 -24.77 24.30
C THR A 167 -1.67 -23.78 23.16
N PHE A 168 -1.16 -22.57 23.49
CA PHE A 168 -1.01 -21.48 22.54
C PHE A 168 0.41 -21.36 22.01
N THR A 169 0.51 -20.92 20.76
CA THR A 169 1.75 -20.53 20.10
C THR A 169 1.78 -19.03 19.87
N PHE A 170 2.77 -18.38 20.48
CA PHE A 170 3.10 -16.98 20.30
C PHE A 170 4.25 -16.84 19.32
N SER A 171 4.10 -15.98 18.32
CA SER A 171 5.13 -15.72 17.32
C SER A 171 5.07 -14.28 16.86
N PRO A 172 6.21 -13.60 16.65
CA PRO A 172 6.20 -12.24 16.19
C PRO A 172 5.69 -12.14 14.75
N ALA A 173 5.08 -11.02 14.43
CA ALA A 173 4.76 -10.63 13.08
C ALA A 173 6.06 -10.25 12.33
N GLY A 174 6.10 -10.61 11.04
CA GLY A 174 7.22 -10.22 10.17
C GLY A 174 7.31 -8.70 9.99
N GLU A 175 8.51 -8.20 9.74
CA GLU A 175 8.78 -6.76 9.57
C GLU A 175 8.03 -6.16 8.39
N SER A 176 7.89 -6.90 7.30
CA SER A 176 7.12 -6.51 6.12
C SER A 176 5.62 -6.82 6.22
N SER A 177 5.15 -7.31 7.37
CA SER A 177 3.74 -7.66 7.53
C SER A 177 2.88 -6.41 7.73
N LYS A 178 1.56 -6.54 7.54
CA LYS A 178 0.59 -5.46 7.80
C LYS A 178 0.60 -4.96 9.26
N ASN A 179 1.19 -5.72 10.19
CA ASN A 179 1.20 -5.41 11.62
C ASN A 179 2.65 -5.55 12.16
N PRO A 180 3.58 -4.69 11.75
CA PRO A 180 4.95 -4.76 12.23
C PRO A 180 4.97 -4.60 13.76
N GLY A 181 5.76 -5.43 14.44
CA GLY A 181 5.92 -5.41 15.90
C GLY A 181 4.84 -6.15 16.70
N ALA A 182 3.77 -6.66 16.08
CA ALA A 182 2.76 -7.44 16.80
C ALA A 182 3.25 -8.85 17.14
N VAL A 183 2.71 -9.46 18.21
CA VAL A 183 2.88 -10.89 18.53
C VAL A 183 1.57 -11.61 18.25
N TYR A 184 1.57 -12.54 17.29
CA TYR A 184 0.42 -13.35 16.95
C TYR A 184 0.22 -14.50 17.93
N VAL A 185 -1.04 -14.77 18.24
CA VAL A 185 -1.47 -15.85 19.15
C VAL A 185 -2.30 -16.87 18.37
N LYS A 186 -1.91 -18.13 18.43
CA LYS A 186 -2.61 -19.26 17.79
C LYS A 186 -2.83 -20.41 18.76
N GLU A 187 -3.94 -21.12 18.62
CA GLU A 187 -4.15 -22.43 19.25
C GLU A 187 -4.24 -23.49 18.14
N GLY A 188 -3.23 -24.36 18.05
CA GLY A 188 -3.08 -25.22 16.87
C GLY A 188 -2.99 -24.40 15.57
N GLU A 189 -3.94 -24.61 14.67
CA GLU A 189 -4.06 -23.86 13.41
C GLU A 189 -4.94 -22.60 13.53
N GLN A 190 -5.75 -22.49 14.60
CA GLN A 190 -6.69 -21.40 14.80
C GLN A 190 -5.95 -20.13 15.24
N TYR A 191 -6.19 -19.03 14.54
CA TYR A 191 -5.69 -17.71 14.93
C TYR A 191 -6.66 -17.05 15.91
N LEU A 192 -6.17 -16.70 17.09
CA LEU A 192 -7.00 -16.12 18.18
C LEU A 192 -6.88 -14.60 18.28
N GLY A 193 -5.79 -14.03 17.78
CA GLY A 193 -5.59 -12.59 17.82
C GLY A 193 -4.12 -12.19 17.83
N LYS A 194 -3.88 -10.94 18.20
CA LYS A 194 -2.54 -10.37 18.30
C LYS A 194 -2.38 -9.51 19.55
N VAL A 195 -1.20 -9.55 20.13
CA VAL A 195 -0.73 -8.58 21.12
C VAL A 195 0.02 -7.49 20.38
N LEU A 196 -0.32 -6.23 20.66
CA LEU A 196 0.41 -5.07 20.12
C LEU A 196 0.24 -3.88 21.08
N GLN A 197 1.35 -3.20 21.39
CA GLN A 197 1.37 -2.03 22.27
C GLN A 197 0.76 -2.34 23.64
N GLY A 198 1.12 -3.50 24.20
CA GLY A 198 0.59 -3.96 25.48
C GLY A 198 -0.92 -4.24 25.49
N LYS A 199 -1.58 -4.40 24.34
CA LYS A 199 -3.02 -4.73 24.27
C LYS A 199 -3.24 -6.02 23.51
N PHE A 200 -4.18 -6.83 23.97
CA PHE A 200 -4.64 -8.02 23.23
C PHE A 200 -5.83 -7.68 22.34
N PHE A 201 -5.65 -7.83 21.04
CA PHE A 201 -6.68 -7.68 20.02
C PHE A 201 -7.17 -9.05 19.58
N LYS A 202 -8.24 -9.53 20.20
CA LYS A 202 -8.87 -10.82 19.89
C LYS A 202 -9.65 -10.80 18.58
N VAL A 203 -9.74 -11.96 17.93
CA VAL A 203 -10.72 -12.20 16.87
C VAL A 203 -12.09 -12.59 17.47
N ARG A 204 -13.15 -12.58 16.65
CA ARG A 204 -14.51 -12.89 17.10
C ARG A 204 -14.65 -14.33 17.58
N GLU A 205 -13.87 -15.22 17.01
CA GLU A 205 -13.87 -16.67 17.25
C GLU A 205 -13.12 -17.04 18.54
N CYS A 206 -12.43 -16.11 19.19
CA CYS A 206 -11.77 -16.33 20.48
C CYS A 206 -12.83 -16.35 21.60
N SER A 207 -12.97 -17.47 22.29
CA SER A 207 -13.84 -17.58 23.46
C SER A 207 -13.31 -16.75 24.63
N THR A 208 -14.17 -16.43 25.58
CA THR A 208 -13.77 -15.71 26.81
C THR A 208 -12.74 -16.51 27.62
N GLU A 209 -12.88 -17.83 27.68
CA GLU A 209 -11.94 -18.72 28.37
C GLU A 209 -10.56 -18.72 27.69
N GLN A 210 -10.51 -18.74 26.36
CA GLN A 210 -9.26 -18.62 25.60
C GLN A 210 -8.60 -17.27 25.84
N GLU A 211 -9.40 -16.19 25.84
CA GLU A 211 -8.93 -14.84 26.13
C GLU A 211 -8.27 -14.78 27.52
N GLU A 212 -8.92 -15.26 28.57
CA GLU A 212 -8.36 -15.26 29.93
C GLU A 212 -7.05 -16.04 30.03
N ARG A 213 -6.96 -17.22 29.40
CA ARG A 213 -5.73 -18.02 29.40
C ARG A 213 -4.60 -17.37 28.61
N VAL A 214 -4.90 -16.72 27.48
CA VAL A 214 -3.92 -15.96 26.70
C VAL A 214 -3.39 -14.78 27.52
N LEU A 215 -4.28 -14.04 28.19
CA LEU A 215 -3.90 -12.91 29.03
C LEU A 215 -3.02 -13.35 30.21
N ALA A 216 -3.39 -14.44 30.90
CA ALA A 216 -2.60 -15.00 31.99
C ALA A 216 -1.19 -15.42 31.52
N ALA A 217 -1.10 -16.12 30.38
CA ALA A 217 0.17 -16.56 29.81
C ALA A 217 1.04 -15.38 29.34
N ALA A 218 0.43 -14.31 28.84
CA ALA A 218 1.16 -13.18 28.30
C ALA A 218 1.58 -12.15 29.37
N ASN A 219 0.91 -12.14 30.53
CA ASN A 219 1.26 -11.31 31.68
C ASN A 219 2.53 -11.81 32.39
N ASP A 220 2.70 -13.13 32.51
CA ASP A 220 3.93 -13.76 33.03
C ASP A 220 4.42 -14.88 32.09
N PRO A 221 5.09 -14.51 30.99
CA PRO A 221 5.53 -15.47 29.98
C PRO A 221 6.64 -16.40 30.50
N LYS A 222 7.41 -15.99 31.52
CA LYS A 222 8.45 -16.83 32.13
C LYS A 222 7.82 -17.98 32.91
N SER A 223 6.91 -17.67 33.83
CA SER A 223 6.24 -18.71 34.61
C SER A 223 5.39 -19.61 33.73
N ALA A 224 4.72 -19.06 32.71
CA ALA A 224 3.97 -19.86 31.74
C ALA A 224 4.88 -20.78 30.91
N ALA A 225 6.09 -20.35 30.54
CA ALA A 225 7.05 -21.16 29.81
C ALA A 225 7.60 -22.32 30.66
N ILE A 226 7.86 -22.09 31.94
CA ILE A 226 8.27 -23.12 32.90
C ILE A 226 7.14 -24.13 33.12
N ALA A 227 5.91 -23.64 33.32
CA ALA A 227 4.73 -24.50 33.47
C ALA A 227 4.50 -25.38 32.24
N TYR A 228 4.73 -24.85 31.03
CA TYR A 228 4.66 -25.62 29.79
C TYR A 228 5.65 -26.78 29.79
N GLY A 229 6.94 -26.53 30.09
CA GLY A 229 7.93 -27.60 30.06
C GLY A 229 7.75 -28.65 31.15
N LYS A 230 7.25 -28.26 32.34
CA LYS A 230 6.88 -29.23 33.39
C LYS A 230 5.67 -30.08 33.00
N LYS A 231 4.69 -29.51 32.28
CA LYS A 231 3.47 -30.20 31.86
C LYS A 231 3.69 -31.14 30.68
N PHE A 232 4.50 -30.72 29.70
CA PHE A 232 4.66 -31.45 28.43
C PHE A 232 6.02 -32.13 28.26
N GLY A 233 6.96 -31.93 29.19
CA GLY A 233 8.32 -32.49 29.09
C GLY A 233 9.16 -31.89 27.97
N ALA A 234 8.74 -30.76 27.38
CA ALA A 234 9.40 -30.14 26.23
C ALA A 234 9.59 -28.64 26.42
N CYS A 235 10.70 -28.09 25.93
CA CYS A 235 11.00 -26.66 26.03
C CYS A 235 9.98 -25.82 25.24
N SER A 236 9.37 -24.81 25.90
CA SER A 236 8.41 -23.87 25.30
C SER A 236 8.93 -23.14 24.04
N VAL A 237 10.23 -22.86 24.00
CA VAL A 237 10.88 -22.13 22.90
C VAL A 237 11.20 -23.06 21.71
N CYS A 238 12.10 -24.02 21.94
CA CYS A 238 12.64 -24.86 20.87
C CYS A 238 11.88 -26.18 20.63
N ASN A 239 10.94 -26.54 21.50
CA ASN A 239 10.14 -27.76 21.45
C ASN A 239 10.96 -29.06 21.50
N ARG A 240 12.19 -29.00 21.98
CA ARG A 240 13.00 -30.19 22.27
C ARG A 240 12.58 -30.76 23.62
N GLU A 241 12.58 -32.07 23.71
CA GLU A 241 12.39 -32.79 24.98
C GLU A 241 13.45 -32.33 26.00
N LEU A 242 13.01 -32.11 27.24
CA LEU A 242 13.89 -31.75 28.34
C LEU A 242 14.55 -33.03 28.85
N SER A 243 15.73 -33.35 28.33
CA SER A 243 16.47 -34.57 28.70
C SER A 243 17.51 -34.34 29.79
N ASN A 244 18.03 -33.12 29.93
CA ASN A 244 19.07 -32.79 30.90
C ASN A 244 18.44 -32.47 32.26
N ALA A 245 19.01 -32.96 33.36
CA ALA A 245 18.49 -32.79 34.72
C ALA A 245 18.18 -31.32 35.05
N GLU A 246 19.11 -30.41 34.74
CA GLU A 246 18.93 -28.96 34.93
C GLU A 246 17.72 -28.42 34.14
N SER A 247 17.54 -28.86 32.89
CA SER A 247 16.43 -28.41 32.04
C SER A 247 15.08 -28.96 32.51
N ILE A 248 15.07 -30.17 33.08
CA ILE A 248 13.88 -30.79 33.70
C ILE A 248 13.49 -30.01 34.96
N GLU A 249 14.45 -29.73 35.84
CA GLU A 249 14.22 -29.01 37.09
C GLU A 249 13.71 -27.59 36.84
N LEU A 250 14.36 -26.87 35.92
CA LEU A 250 13.96 -25.52 35.52
C LEU A 250 12.65 -25.51 34.72
N GLY A 251 12.25 -26.62 34.10
CA GLY A 251 11.09 -26.69 33.20
C GLY A 251 11.28 -25.92 31.88
N ILE A 252 12.50 -25.47 31.58
CA ILE A 252 12.88 -24.80 30.34
C ILE A 252 14.38 -24.99 30.10
N GLY A 253 14.81 -25.08 28.85
CA GLY A 253 16.23 -25.11 28.53
C GLY A 253 16.93 -23.79 28.90
N PRO A 254 18.06 -23.80 29.63
CA PRO A 254 18.71 -22.59 30.14
C PRO A 254 19.16 -21.63 29.03
N VAL A 255 19.65 -22.17 27.91
CA VAL A 255 20.01 -21.38 26.71
C VAL A 255 18.78 -20.69 26.10
N CYS A 256 17.62 -21.35 26.13
CA CYS A 256 16.38 -20.77 25.62
C CYS A 256 15.85 -19.69 26.57
N ALA A 257 15.91 -19.89 27.87
CA ALA A 257 15.52 -18.89 28.87
C ALA A 257 16.38 -17.61 28.73
N GLY A 258 17.71 -17.76 28.68
CA GLY A 258 18.62 -16.63 28.54
C GLY A 258 18.39 -15.79 27.29
N LYS A 259 18.03 -16.42 26.15
CA LYS A 259 17.69 -15.70 24.92
C LYS A 259 16.45 -14.82 25.04
N PHE A 260 15.51 -15.16 25.91
CA PHE A 260 14.31 -14.36 26.17
C PHE A 260 14.48 -13.39 27.35
N GLY A 261 15.67 -13.37 27.96
CA GLY A 261 16.03 -12.48 29.08
C GLY A 261 15.51 -12.96 30.44
N TRP A 262 15.43 -14.29 30.63
CA TRP A 262 14.93 -14.92 31.86
C TRP A 262 15.97 -15.76 32.59
#